data_AF-A0A8J2P825-F1
#
_entry.id   AF-A0A8J2P825-F1
#
_cell.length_a   1.000
_cell.length_b   1.000
_cell.length_c   1.000
_cell.angle_alpha   90.00
_cell.angle_beta   90.00
_cell.angle_gamma   90.00
#
_symmetry.space_group_name_H-M   'P 1'
#
loop_
_entity.id
_entity.type
_entity.pdbx_description
1 polymer ?
#
loop_
_entity_poly.entity_id
_entity_poly.type
_entity_poly.pdbx_seq_one_letter_code
_entity_poly.pdbx_strand_id
1 'polypeptide(L)'
;MAKLFAPSLEGFVDSESVLFSIDDFSNPSSNVIMYYTCQGEIPIEQAWKTFHERVMEVKDKNGDWMYKKLKHHIKTFMGYNFYESDENFDIRNHIRVYDYDDDLYIPSPCNEDDLRKVVGGLLTKSWKPNQSPWEVLLVYNYHSKSPAAGNNEDKKEM
;
A
#
# COMPACT_ATOMS: atom_id res chain seq x y z
N MET A 1 -36.54 22.34 10.34
CA MET A 1 -35.34 21.52 10.63
C MET A 1 -35.33 20.39 9.60
N ALA A 2 -34.44 20.42 8.62
CA ALA A 2 -34.37 19.39 7.58
C ALA A 2 -33.46 18.26 8.06
N LYS A 3 -33.94 17.01 8.05
CA LYS A 3 -33.10 15.83 8.25
C LYS A 3 -32.41 15.52 6.92
N LEU A 4 -31.09 15.70 6.87
CA LEU A 4 -30.28 15.23 5.75
C LEU A 4 -30.02 13.74 5.99
N PHE A 5 -30.54 12.91 5.12
CA PHE A 5 -30.39 11.46 5.17
C PHE A 5 -29.56 11.03 3.95
N ALA A 6 -28.45 10.33 4.19
CA ALA A 6 -27.64 9.70 3.17
C ALA A 6 -27.80 8.18 3.32
N PRO A 7 -28.73 7.55 2.58
CA PRO A 7 -29.02 6.12 2.72
C PRO A 7 -27.78 5.22 2.54
N SER A 8 -26.81 5.65 1.73
CA SER A 8 -25.56 4.90 1.52
C SER A 8 -24.66 4.83 2.75
N LEU A 9 -24.92 5.64 3.79
CA LEU A 9 -24.15 5.66 5.04
C LEU A 9 -24.87 4.92 6.18
N GLU A 10 -26.02 4.32 5.91
CA GLU A 10 -26.77 3.54 6.89
C GLU A 10 -25.97 2.27 7.27
N GLY A 11 -25.60 2.16 8.54
CA GLY A 11 -24.78 1.05 9.07
C GLY A 11 -23.26 1.29 9.12
N PHE A 12 -22.76 2.43 8.62
CA PHE A 12 -21.33 2.76 8.61
C PHE A 12 -20.85 3.54 9.85
N VAL A 13 -21.77 3.98 10.70
CA VAL A 13 -21.45 4.76 11.90
C VAL A 13 -21.29 3.82 13.09
N ASP A 14 -20.17 3.09 13.15
CA ASP A 14 -19.69 2.49 14.39
C ASP A 14 -18.64 3.43 15.02
N SER A 15 -18.52 3.47 16.34
CA SER A 15 -17.57 4.35 17.04
C SER A 15 -16.10 3.99 16.80
N GLU A 16 -15.78 2.79 16.33
CA GLU A 16 -14.44 2.30 16.02
C GLU A 16 -13.98 2.66 14.59
N SER A 17 -14.90 3.06 13.72
CA SER A 17 -14.68 3.36 12.31
C SER A 17 -14.66 4.86 12.00
N VAL A 18 -14.96 5.72 12.98
CA VAL A 18 -14.81 7.18 12.86
C VAL A 18 -13.34 7.56 12.97
N LEU A 19 -12.67 7.65 11.82
CA LEU A 19 -11.40 8.36 11.73
C LEU A 19 -11.70 9.87 11.74
N PHE A 20 -11.32 10.54 12.82
CA PHE A 20 -11.13 11.99 12.81
C PHE A 20 -9.88 12.29 11.98
N SER A 21 -9.96 12.20 10.65
CA SER A 21 -8.86 12.66 9.82
C SER A 21 -9.10 14.11 9.43
N ILE A 22 -8.19 14.97 9.90
CA ILE A 22 -7.93 16.28 9.30
C ILE A 22 -7.28 16.09 7.92
N ASP A 23 -6.78 14.88 7.64
CA ASP A 23 -6.11 14.53 6.39
C ASP A 23 -7.09 14.38 5.23
N ASP A 24 -6.77 15.10 4.16
CA ASP A 24 -7.33 14.95 2.82
C ASP A 24 -6.54 13.85 2.08
N PHE A 25 -7.18 12.76 1.67
CA PHE A 25 -6.53 11.64 0.99
C PHE A 25 -6.05 11.99 -0.44
N SER A 26 -6.51 13.10 -1.00
CA SER A 26 -5.93 13.67 -2.22
C SER A 26 -4.59 14.37 -1.97
N ASN A 27 -4.24 14.66 -0.72
CA ASN A 27 -2.97 15.22 -0.29
C ASN A 27 -2.58 14.69 1.10
N PRO A 28 -2.30 13.38 1.24
CA PRO A 28 -2.07 12.77 2.54
C PRO A 28 -0.80 13.35 3.17
N SER A 29 -0.86 13.64 4.48
CA SER A 29 0.30 14.13 5.23
C SER A 29 1.41 13.08 5.33
N SER A 30 1.06 11.79 5.32
CA SER A 30 2.00 10.67 5.22
C SER A 30 1.28 9.39 4.78
N ASN A 31 1.92 8.61 3.92
CA ASN A 31 1.59 7.20 3.69
C ASN A 31 2.43 6.28 4.58
N VAL A 32 1.90 5.10 4.91
CA VAL A 32 2.68 4.03 5.56
C VAL A 32 3.26 3.13 4.48
N ILE A 33 4.60 2.98 4.49
CA ILE A 33 5.31 2.16 3.51
C ILE A 33 6.05 1.05 4.23
N MET A 34 5.86 -0.18 3.75
CA MET A 34 6.61 -1.35 4.17
C MET A 34 7.20 -1.99 2.92
N TYR A 35 8.48 -2.36 2.95
CA TYR A 35 9.12 -3.08 1.86
C TYR A 35 9.81 -4.33 2.38
N TYR A 36 9.81 -5.36 1.53
CA TYR A 36 10.41 -6.66 1.79
C TYR A 36 11.27 -7.03 0.58
N THR A 37 12.44 -7.59 0.83
CA THR A 37 13.30 -8.13 -0.22
C THR A 37 13.12 -9.64 -0.27
N CYS A 38 12.81 -10.17 -1.45
CA CYS A 38 12.62 -11.60 -1.68
C CYS A 38 13.71 -12.11 -2.65
N GLN A 39 14.12 -13.36 -2.48
CA GLN A 39 14.98 -14.02 -3.47
C GLN A 39 14.13 -14.66 -4.58
N GLY A 40 14.61 -14.55 -5.82
CA GLY A 40 13.94 -15.06 -7.01
C GLY A 40 13.04 -14.03 -7.70
N GLU A 41 12.31 -14.50 -8.70
CA GLU A 41 11.36 -13.68 -9.47
C GLU A 41 9.93 -14.12 -9.12
N ILE A 42 9.06 -13.13 -8.87
CA ILE A 42 7.64 -13.37 -8.64
C ILE A 42 6.91 -12.78 -9.86
N PRO A 43 6.38 -13.60 -10.78
CA PRO A 43 5.52 -13.12 -11.84
C PRO A 43 4.33 -12.35 -11.27
N ILE A 44 3.95 -11.24 -11.92
CA ILE A 44 2.87 -10.38 -11.43
C ILE A 44 1.54 -11.13 -11.32
N GLU A 45 1.28 -12.07 -12.24
CA GLU A 45 0.08 -12.91 -12.23
C GLU A 45 0.05 -13.83 -11.01
N GLN A 46 1.21 -14.33 -10.59
CA GLN A 46 1.33 -15.11 -9.37
C GLN A 46 1.11 -14.24 -8.13
N ALA A 47 1.59 -13.00 -8.13
CA ALA A 47 1.34 -12.05 -7.05
C ALA A 47 -0.15 -11.75 -6.90
N TRP A 48 -0.85 -11.44 -8.00
CA TRP A 48 -2.30 -11.23 -8.02
C TRP A 48 -3.05 -12.42 -7.46
N LYS A 49 -2.77 -13.62 -7.99
CA LYS A 49 -3.41 -14.85 -7.55
C LYS A 49 -3.18 -15.11 -6.06
N THR A 50 -1.93 -15.05 -5.63
CA THR A 50 -1.55 -15.34 -4.24
C THR A 50 -2.19 -14.35 -3.27
N PHE A 51 -2.19 -13.06 -3.61
CA PHE A 51 -2.80 -12.04 -2.76
C PHE A 51 -4.33 -12.20 -2.71
N HIS A 52 -4.97 -12.51 -3.84
CA HIS A 52 -6.40 -12.77 -3.89
C HIS A 52 -6.78 -13.94 -2.97
N GLU A 53 -6.14 -15.10 -3.13
CA GLU A 53 -6.44 -16.31 -2.37
C GLU A 53 -6.10 -16.17 -0.87
N ARG A 54 -4.96 -15.55 -0.54
CA ARG A 54 -4.42 -15.51 0.84
C ARG A 54 -4.77 -14.26 1.63
N VAL A 55 -5.35 -13.25 0.99
CA VAL A 55 -5.75 -12.01 1.65
C VAL A 55 -7.21 -11.73 1.33
N MET A 56 -7.57 -11.60 0.06
CA MET A 56 -8.91 -11.14 -0.31
C MET A 56 -10.00 -12.17 -0.04
N GLU A 57 -9.67 -13.46 -0.07
CA GLU A 57 -10.60 -14.58 0.16
C GLU A 57 -10.51 -15.20 1.57
N VAL A 58 -9.72 -14.63 2.47
CA VAL A 58 -9.61 -15.16 3.83
C VAL A 58 -10.83 -14.77 4.64
N LYS A 59 -11.45 -15.78 5.26
CA LYS A 59 -12.55 -15.62 6.22
C LYS A 59 -12.09 -15.90 7.64
N ASP A 60 -12.67 -15.19 8.59
CA ASP A 60 -12.48 -15.44 10.01
C ASP A 60 -13.31 -16.65 10.49
N LYS A 61 -13.23 -16.94 11.80
CA LYS A 61 -13.98 -18.03 12.44
C LYS A 61 -15.51 -17.89 12.36
N ASN A 62 -16.02 -16.70 12.09
CA ASN A 62 -17.46 -16.41 11.96
C ASN A 62 -17.93 -16.47 10.50
N GLY A 63 -17.01 -16.69 9.55
CA GLY A 63 -17.30 -16.71 8.11
C GLY A 63 -17.27 -15.32 7.45
N ASP A 64 -16.86 -14.29 8.19
CA ASP A 64 -16.70 -12.93 7.70
C ASP A 64 -15.36 -12.75 7.01
N TRP A 65 -15.30 -11.96 5.93
CA TRP A 65 -14.02 -11.62 5.29
C TRP A 65 -13.11 -10.91 6.30
N MET A 66 -11.87 -11.38 6.43
CA MET A 66 -10.91 -10.88 7.42
C MET A 66 -10.45 -9.46 7.10
N TYR A 67 -10.25 -9.15 5.82
CA TYR A 67 -9.66 -7.88 5.36
C TYR A 67 -10.65 -7.04 4.54
N LYS A 68 -11.89 -6.90 5.00
CA LYS A 68 -12.96 -6.13 4.30
C LYS A 68 -12.48 -4.75 3.86
N LYS A 69 -11.76 -4.04 4.74
CA LYS A 69 -11.29 -2.66 4.52
C LYS A 69 -10.31 -2.52 3.34
N LEU A 70 -9.70 -3.59 2.82
CA LEU A 70 -8.88 -3.53 1.61
C LEU A 70 -9.70 -3.31 0.33
N LYS A 71 -11.02 -3.54 0.37
CA LYS A 71 -11.97 -3.24 -0.71
C LYS A 71 -12.83 -2.02 -0.38
N HIS A 72 -12.35 -1.12 0.47
CA HIS A 72 -13.07 0.09 0.84
C HIS A 72 -12.21 1.32 0.56
N HIS A 73 -12.84 2.36 0.05
CA HIS A 73 -12.26 3.69 -0.05
C HIS A 73 -12.79 4.58 1.07
N ILE A 74 -12.17 5.74 1.26
CA ILE A 74 -12.65 6.73 2.23
C ILE A 74 -13.58 7.72 1.54
N LYS A 75 -14.75 7.93 2.12
CA LYS A 75 -15.74 8.90 1.68
C LYS A 75 -15.99 9.95 2.75
N THR A 76 -15.83 11.21 2.38
CA THR A 76 -16.15 12.34 3.25
C THR A 76 -17.63 12.72 3.11
N PHE A 77 -18.33 12.78 4.23
CA PHE A 77 -19.70 13.27 4.29
C PHE A 77 -19.90 14.14 5.54
N MET A 78 -20.36 15.38 5.35
CA MET A 78 -20.57 16.35 6.45
C MET A 78 -19.31 16.62 7.31
N GLY A 79 -18.11 16.51 6.71
CA GLY A 79 -16.83 16.69 7.42
C GLY A 79 -16.35 15.45 8.20
N TYR A 80 -17.06 14.32 8.10
CA TYR A 80 -16.64 13.05 8.67
C TYR A 80 -16.21 12.09 7.57
N ASN A 81 -15.26 11.22 7.87
CA ASN A 81 -14.74 10.21 6.95
C ASN A 81 -15.27 8.82 7.30
N PHE A 82 -15.76 8.11 6.29
CA PHE A 82 -16.32 6.78 6.41
C PHE A 82 -15.64 5.84 5.42
N TYR A 83 -15.51 4.57 5.78
CA TYR A 83 -15.18 3.53 4.82
C TYR A 83 -16.40 3.23 3.97
N GLU A 84 -16.31 3.31 2.64
CA GLU A 84 -17.36 2.90 1.72
C GLU A 84 -16.79 1.82 0.77
N SER A 85 -17.62 0.83 0.41
CA SER A 85 -17.21 -0.24 -0.50
C SER A 85 -16.71 0.32 -1.83
N ASP A 86 -15.58 -0.18 -2.31
CA ASP A 86 -15.04 0.08 -3.64
C ASP A 86 -15.73 -0.85 -4.64
N GLU A 87 -16.81 -0.37 -5.26
CA GLU A 87 -17.62 -1.16 -6.20
C GLU A 87 -16.85 -1.58 -7.47
N ASN A 88 -15.78 -0.86 -7.81
CA ASN A 88 -14.95 -1.10 -8.98
C ASN A 88 -13.57 -1.69 -8.60
N PHE A 89 -13.48 -2.34 -7.44
CA PHE A 89 -12.24 -2.92 -6.95
C PHE A 89 -11.65 -3.92 -7.96
N ASP A 90 -10.45 -3.62 -8.48
CA ASP A 90 -9.64 -4.53 -9.29
C ASP A 90 -8.24 -4.63 -8.68
N ILE A 91 -7.86 -5.85 -8.28
CA ILE A 91 -6.56 -6.14 -7.68
C ILE A 91 -5.38 -5.68 -8.56
N ARG A 92 -5.56 -5.63 -9.88
CA ARG A 92 -4.55 -5.19 -10.85
C ARG A 92 -4.22 -3.71 -10.73
N ASN A 93 -5.14 -2.90 -10.21
CA ASN A 93 -4.91 -1.49 -9.93
C ASN A 93 -4.14 -1.26 -8.63
N HIS A 94 -4.05 -2.28 -7.77
CA HIS A 94 -3.38 -2.20 -6.48
C HIS A 94 -2.03 -2.92 -6.48
N ILE A 95 -1.86 -4.00 -7.25
CA ILE A 95 -0.59 -4.72 -7.32
C ILE A 95 -0.03 -4.53 -8.73
N ARG A 96 1.09 -3.80 -8.82
CA ARG A 96 1.71 -3.45 -10.09
C ARG A 96 3.23 -3.60 -10.03
N VAL A 97 3.84 -3.78 -11.19
CA VAL A 97 5.30 -3.69 -11.33
C VAL A 97 5.70 -2.22 -11.36
N TYR A 98 6.82 -1.90 -10.72
CA TYR A 98 7.41 -0.57 -10.76
C TYR A 98 7.87 -0.24 -12.17
N ASP A 99 7.43 0.90 -12.70
CA ASP A 99 7.87 1.39 -13.99
C ASP A 99 9.11 2.26 -13.82
N TYR A 100 10.25 1.78 -14.32
CA TYR A 100 11.52 2.47 -14.23
C TYR A 100 11.57 3.78 -15.04
N ASP A 101 10.76 3.88 -16.09
CA ASP A 101 10.76 5.03 -17.00
C ASP A 101 9.78 6.12 -16.54
N ASP A 102 8.65 5.73 -15.95
CA ASP A 102 7.56 6.65 -15.60
C ASP A 102 7.49 7.04 -14.12
N ASP A 103 7.84 6.14 -13.18
CA ASP A 103 7.44 6.34 -11.77
C ASP A 103 8.39 7.23 -10.95
N LEU A 104 9.69 7.37 -11.28
CA LEU A 104 10.67 8.25 -10.57
C LEU A 104 12.14 8.19 -11.11
N TYR A 105 12.39 7.70 -12.34
CA TYR A 105 13.73 7.57 -12.96
C TYR A 105 14.83 6.96 -12.06
N ILE A 106 14.56 5.82 -11.43
CA ILE A 106 15.65 5.04 -10.81
C ILE A 106 16.26 4.06 -11.84
N PRO A 107 17.54 3.70 -11.74
CA PRO A 107 18.15 2.73 -12.66
C PRO A 107 17.71 1.29 -12.35
N SER A 108 17.74 0.43 -13.37
CA SER A 108 17.63 -1.03 -13.26
C SER A 108 18.98 -1.65 -13.68
N PRO A 109 19.65 -2.47 -12.84
CA PRO A 109 19.26 -2.85 -11.48
C PRO A 109 19.29 -1.69 -10.48
N CYS A 110 18.42 -1.74 -9.46
CA CYS A 110 18.36 -0.73 -8.40
C CYS A 110 19.05 -1.22 -7.11
N ASN A 111 19.54 -0.29 -6.30
CA ASN A 111 20.08 -0.60 -4.97
C ASN A 111 19.27 0.09 -3.86
N GLU A 112 19.71 -0.06 -2.60
CA GLU A 112 19.01 0.51 -1.44
C GLU A 112 18.83 2.03 -1.51
N ASP A 113 19.80 2.78 -2.03
CA ASP A 113 19.70 4.23 -2.14
C ASP A 113 18.66 4.64 -3.20
N ASP A 114 18.51 3.83 -4.24
CA ASP A 114 17.50 4.04 -5.28
C ASP A 114 16.09 3.72 -4.74
N LEU A 115 15.94 2.61 -4.00
CA LEU A 115 14.68 2.30 -3.31
C LEU A 115 14.26 3.41 -2.34
N ARG A 116 15.20 4.01 -1.59
CA ARG A 116 14.87 5.13 -0.69
C ARG A 116 14.27 6.33 -1.44
N LYS A 117 14.70 6.60 -2.68
CA LYS A 117 14.11 7.67 -3.50
C LYS A 117 12.68 7.33 -3.89
N VAL A 118 12.42 6.08 -4.28
CA VAL A 118 11.07 5.59 -4.56
C VAL A 118 10.17 5.73 -3.33
N VAL A 119 10.64 5.25 -2.17
CA VAL A 119 9.93 5.38 -0.89
C VAL A 119 9.63 6.85 -0.58
N GLY A 120 10.59 7.75 -0.80
CA GLY A 120 10.41 9.19 -0.60
C GLY A 120 9.24 9.77 -1.40
N GLY A 121 9.09 9.41 -2.67
CA GLY A 121 7.96 9.86 -3.50
C GLY A 121 6.63 9.21 -3.12
N LEU A 122 6.67 7.95 -2.68
CA LEU A 122 5.47 7.24 -2.21
C LEU A 122 4.92 7.80 -0.90
N LEU A 123 5.75 8.42 -0.04
CA LEU A 123 5.30 8.95 1.26
C LEU A 123 4.24 10.04 1.11
N THR A 124 4.30 10.83 0.03
CA THR A 124 3.38 11.94 -0.25
C THR A 124 2.47 11.64 -1.43
N LYS A 125 2.41 10.39 -1.91
CA LYS A 125 1.57 10.00 -3.03
C LYS A 125 0.09 10.21 -2.71
N SER A 126 -0.60 10.95 -3.57
CA SER A 126 -2.05 11.09 -3.54
C SER A 126 -2.76 9.80 -3.98
N TRP A 127 -3.88 9.49 -3.35
CA TRP A 127 -4.72 8.37 -3.75
C TRP A 127 -5.84 8.82 -4.68
N LYS A 128 -6.22 7.94 -5.62
CA LYS A 128 -7.33 8.23 -6.53
C LYS A 128 -8.65 8.26 -5.72
N PRO A 129 -9.52 9.26 -5.95
CA PRO A 129 -10.84 9.28 -5.34
C PRO A 129 -11.62 8.00 -5.67
N ASN A 130 -12.44 7.53 -4.72
CA ASN A 130 -13.28 6.34 -4.85
C ASN A 130 -12.51 5.03 -5.10
N GLN A 131 -11.22 4.99 -4.81
CA GLN A 131 -10.40 3.78 -4.86
C GLN A 131 -9.81 3.49 -3.48
N SER A 132 -9.67 2.21 -3.15
CA SER A 132 -9.06 1.78 -1.88
C SER A 132 -7.60 2.30 -1.76
N PRO A 133 -7.20 3.00 -0.68
CA PRO A 133 -5.93 3.74 -0.64
C PRO A 133 -4.75 2.86 -0.23
N TRP A 134 -4.41 1.87 -1.05
CA TRP A 134 -3.24 1.01 -0.86
C TRP A 134 -2.70 0.50 -2.19
N GLU A 135 -1.41 0.15 -2.23
CA GLU A 135 -0.82 -0.56 -3.36
C GLU A 135 0.32 -1.48 -2.89
N VAL A 136 0.64 -2.47 -3.71
CA VAL A 136 1.85 -3.31 -3.64
C VAL A 136 2.64 -3.07 -4.90
N LEU A 137 3.88 -2.65 -4.74
CA LEU A 137 4.77 -2.30 -5.83
C LEU A 137 5.86 -3.35 -5.94
N LEU A 138 5.88 -4.09 -7.05
CA LEU A 138 6.89 -5.09 -7.32
C LEU A 138 8.08 -4.43 -8.01
N VAL A 139 9.20 -4.31 -7.30
CA VAL A 139 10.46 -3.77 -7.82
C VAL A 139 11.39 -4.94 -8.13
N TYR A 140 11.63 -5.23 -9.41
CA TYR A 140 12.54 -6.29 -9.84
C TYR A 140 13.98 -5.82 -9.94
N ASN A 141 14.94 -6.75 -10.00
CA ASN A 141 16.38 -6.47 -10.15
C ASN A 141 17.00 -5.64 -9.02
N TYR A 142 16.45 -5.73 -7.80
CA TYR A 142 17.08 -5.15 -6.61
C TYR A 142 18.36 -5.90 -6.24
N HIS A 143 19.42 -5.14 -6.01
CA HIS A 143 20.69 -5.65 -5.50
C HIS A 143 21.04 -4.92 -4.20
N SER A 144 21.05 -5.63 -3.08
CA SER A 144 21.60 -5.08 -1.85
C SER A 144 23.06 -4.74 -2.10
N LYS A 145 23.51 -3.53 -1.74
CA LYS A 145 24.95 -3.27 -1.69
C LYS A 145 25.57 -4.34 -0.80
N SER A 146 26.49 -5.14 -1.36
CA SER A 146 27.25 -6.09 -0.56
C SER A 146 27.84 -5.29 0.60
N PRO A 147 27.65 -5.71 1.86
CA PRO A 147 28.34 -5.05 2.96
C PRO A 147 29.82 -5.07 2.59
N ALA A 148 30.42 -3.88 2.44
CA ALA A 148 31.82 -3.75 2.07
C ALA A 148 32.59 -4.75 2.92
N ALA A 149 33.22 -5.73 2.26
CA ALA A 149 33.96 -6.79 2.93
C ALA A 149 34.84 -6.09 3.96
N GLY A 150 34.49 -6.26 5.23
CA GLY A 150 35.22 -5.60 6.31
C GLY A 150 36.67 -5.96 6.10
N ASN A 151 37.51 -4.94 5.93
CA ASN A 151 38.94 -5.11 5.98
C ASN A 151 39.25 -5.74 7.34
N ASN A 152 39.38 -7.06 7.39
CA ASN A 152 40.09 -7.74 8.46
C ASN A 152 41.56 -7.34 8.30
N GLU A 153 41.88 -6.11 8.70
CA GLU A 153 43.21 -5.78 9.16
C GLU A 153 43.39 -6.53 10.47
N ASP A 154 43.91 -7.76 10.35
CA ASP A 154 44.51 -8.50 11.44
C ASP A 154 45.62 -7.63 12.05
N LYS A 155 45.27 -6.86 13.08
CA LYS A 155 46.20 -6.37 14.08
C LYS A 155 46.74 -7.58 14.84
N LYS A 156 47.79 -8.19 14.30
CA LYS A 156 48.72 -9.02 15.07
C LYS A 156 49.79 -8.10 15.66
N GLU A 157 49.48 -7.49 16.81
CA GLU A 157 50.48 -6.92 17.70
C GLU A 157 50.62 -7.80 18.96
N MET A 158 51.89 -8.08 19.28
CA MET A 158 52.50 -8.78 20.43
C MET A 158 52.40 -10.29 20.52
#